data_AF-A0A1Y1IU71-F1
#
_entry.id   AF-A0A1Y1IU71-F1
#
_cell.length_a   1.000
_cell.length_b   1.000
_cell.length_c   1.000
_cell.angle_alpha   90.00
_cell.angle_beta   90.00
_cell.angle_gamma   90.00
#
_symmetry.space_group_name_H-M   'P 1'
#
loop_
_entity.id
_entity.type
_entity.pdbx_description
1 polymer ?
#
loop_
_entity_poly.entity_id
_entity_poly.type
_entity_poly.pdbx_seq_one_letter_code
_entity_poly.pdbx_strand_id
1 'polypeptide(L)'
;MDSAFVESFASRFLSDDPSKLLEALKLLDEARTRSRNLLGERVRFARAVQELAIYRQGSIIKNLTKQLLQEQEEFDAYTSACLKSVTDLFGCTSIEQLGLSSMIVLPPTQDLQSQAASILVLSRLATSKVVAQTCLTNKDVVKKLARNLSKKIARIETVTADSRDVVCTLQGIANFAHASKLFRQEMQAINMNLLPAVQKLLSKHYFFLSEEEVYASTESLARLIETLALSSDSRVWMIDTGDLQVMTELFRFERPANKAEKEDVISRCAFSLLRLLESKECLQKMRESDVFSLLKPYSSLLDNHTPRFWSHLENKLLDDAYDKNLKEVLPSFQGSHPVWKSLRRADFAVPTVCSWGDCTALESASTTAFSKCGRCGVARYCSKEHQKLHWPAHKKHCLSKAEASFGK
;
A
#
# COMPACT_ATOMS: atom_id res chain seq x y z
N MET A 1 18.77 -11.78 17.74
CA MET A 1 18.55 -12.03 16.30
C MET A 1 19.91 -12.27 15.68
N ASP A 2 20.01 -13.27 14.81
CA ASP A 2 21.27 -13.60 14.17
C ASP A 2 21.70 -12.48 13.21
N SER A 3 22.84 -11.84 13.49
CA SER A 3 23.44 -10.83 12.62
C SER A 3 23.67 -11.40 11.21
N ALA A 4 23.94 -12.71 11.09
CA ALA A 4 24.13 -13.36 9.81
C ALA A 4 22.86 -13.33 8.94
N PHE A 5 21.67 -13.39 9.54
CA PHE A 5 20.40 -13.27 8.82
C PHE A 5 20.29 -11.91 8.13
N VAL A 6 20.47 -10.81 8.88
CA VAL A 6 20.35 -9.45 8.33
C VAL A 6 21.42 -9.21 7.25
N GLU A 7 22.66 -9.63 7.49
CA GLU A 7 23.75 -9.49 6.51
C GLU A 7 23.47 -10.28 5.22
N SER A 8 22.92 -11.49 5.31
CA SER A 8 22.59 -12.34 4.16
C SER A 8 21.48 -11.74 3.28
N PHE A 9 20.46 -11.10 3.88
CA PHE A 9 19.45 -10.36 3.13
C PHE A 9 20.01 -9.05 2.58
N ALA A 10 20.80 -8.33 3.37
CA ALA A 10 21.40 -7.07 2.95
C ALA A 10 22.28 -7.23 1.71
N SER A 11 23.13 -8.26 1.66
CA SER A 11 23.98 -8.52 0.48
C SER A 11 23.18 -8.80 -0.78
N ARG A 12 22.01 -9.47 -0.66
CA ARG A 12 21.13 -9.72 -1.81
C ARG A 12 20.36 -8.47 -2.23
N PHE A 13 19.82 -7.69 -1.30
CA PHE A 13 19.09 -6.46 -1.63
C PHE A 13 19.97 -5.30 -2.11
N LEU A 14 21.28 -5.35 -1.86
CA LEU A 14 22.26 -4.44 -2.42
C LEU A 14 22.82 -4.90 -3.76
N SER A 15 22.36 -6.04 -4.28
CA SER A 15 22.75 -6.53 -5.59
C SER A 15 22.00 -5.80 -6.69
N ASP A 16 22.67 -5.55 -7.82
CA ASP A 16 22.04 -5.10 -9.06
C ASP A 16 21.51 -6.28 -9.91
N ASP A 17 21.80 -7.52 -9.51
CA ASP A 17 21.24 -8.74 -10.12
C ASP A 17 19.79 -8.98 -9.66
N PRO A 18 18.79 -8.89 -10.56
CA PRO A 18 17.38 -9.09 -10.21
C PRO A 18 17.06 -10.49 -9.70
N SER A 19 17.80 -11.51 -10.14
CA SER A 19 17.60 -12.89 -9.68
C SER A 19 17.85 -13.01 -8.18
N LYS A 20 18.85 -12.29 -7.67
CA LYS A 20 19.16 -12.25 -6.22
C LYS A 20 18.12 -11.46 -5.44
N LEU A 21 17.55 -10.40 -6.03
CA LEU A 21 16.44 -9.66 -5.42
C LEU A 21 15.19 -10.53 -5.28
N LEU A 22 14.85 -11.28 -6.34
CA LEU A 22 13.72 -12.21 -6.34
C LEU A 22 13.93 -13.39 -5.39
N GLU A 23 15.15 -13.94 -5.32
CA GLU A 23 15.51 -14.96 -4.32
C GLU A 23 15.33 -14.41 -2.89
N ALA A 24 15.84 -13.21 -2.62
CA ALA A 24 15.68 -12.57 -1.32
C ALA A 24 14.20 -12.31 -0.99
N LEU A 25 13.41 -11.88 -1.97
CA LEU A 25 11.97 -11.70 -1.79
C LEU A 25 11.28 -13.01 -1.40
N LYS A 26 11.57 -14.10 -2.11
CA LYS A 26 11.02 -15.43 -1.81
C LYS A 26 11.36 -15.86 -0.38
N LEU A 27 12.62 -15.73 0.02
CA LEU A 27 13.07 -16.05 1.39
C LEU A 27 12.40 -15.16 2.44
N LEU A 28 12.16 -13.89 2.11
CA LEU A 28 11.45 -12.94 2.98
C LEU A 28 9.99 -13.37 3.18
N ASP A 29 9.32 -13.78 2.11
CA ASP A 29 7.94 -14.27 2.14
C ASP A 29 7.82 -15.60 2.91
N GLU A 30 8.75 -16.53 2.73
CA GLU A 30 8.82 -17.75 3.53
C GLU A 30 9.03 -17.46 5.02
N ALA A 31 9.90 -16.52 5.36
CA ALA A 31 10.08 -16.06 6.74
C ALA A 31 8.81 -15.40 7.30
N ARG A 32 8.13 -14.58 6.50
CA ARG A 32 6.87 -13.94 6.88
C ARG A 32 5.78 -14.96 7.15
N THR A 33 5.60 -15.93 6.27
CA THR A 33 4.56 -16.97 6.40
C THR A 33 4.80 -17.80 7.66
N ARG A 34 6.04 -18.24 7.92
CA ARG A 34 6.41 -18.91 9.18
C ARG A 34 6.10 -18.08 10.42
N SER A 35 6.25 -16.75 10.32
CA SER A 35 6.04 -15.84 11.45
C SER A 35 4.58 -15.62 11.85
N ARG A 36 3.60 -15.94 10.98
CA ARG A 36 2.17 -15.63 11.23
C ARG A 36 1.61 -16.35 12.45
N ASN A 37 2.11 -17.53 12.78
CA ASN A 37 1.49 -18.42 13.77
C ASN A 37 2.08 -18.30 15.17
N LEU A 38 3.30 -17.75 15.31
CA LEU A 38 4.02 -17.71 16.59
C LEU A 38 4.44 -16.28 16.90
N LEU A 39 3.99 -15.74 18.04
CA LEU A 39 4.29 -14.37 18.46
C LEU A 39 5.80 -14.08 18.45
N GLY A 40 6.61 -15.00 18.96
CA GLY A 40 8.08 -14.87 18.97
C GLY A 40 8.68 -14.75 17.57
N GLU A 41 8.21 -15.55 16.61
CA GLU A 41 8.65 -15.48 15.22
C GLU A 41 8.15 -14.20 14.54
N ARG A 42 6.94 -13.73 14.86
CA ARG A 42 6.43 -12.44 14.39
C ARG A 42 7.30 -11.27 14.84
N VAL A 43 7.72 -11.27 16.11
CA VAL A 43 8.64 -10.24 16.64
C VAL A 43 10.01 -10.33 15.95
N ARG A 44 10.55 -11.54 15.78
CA ARG A 44 11.81 -11.77 15.07
C ARG A 44 11.71 -11.24 13.64
N PHE A 45 10.72 -11.65 12.86
CA PHE A 45 10.55 -11.17 11.49
C PHE A 45 10.44 -9.63 11.41
N ALA A 46 9.60 -9.03 12.26
CA ALA A 46 9.43 -7.59 12.29
C ALA A 46 10.72 -6.83 12.61
N ARG A 47 11.50 -7.32 13.59
CA ARG A 47 12.80 -6.73 13.90
C ARG A 47 13.76 -6.84 12.74
N ALA A 48 13.76 -7.95 11.98
CA ALA A 48 14.66 -8.12 10.85
C ALA A 48 14.36 -7.10 9.76
N VAL A 49 13.07 -6.89 9.45
CA VAL A 49 12.63 -5.86 8.50
C VAL A 49 13.03 -4.45 8.97
N GLN A 50 12.93 -4.15 10.27
CA GLN A 50 13.39 -2.87 10.82
C GLN A 50 14.92 -2.71 10.73
N GLU A 51 15.70 -3.76 11.01
CA GLU A 51 17.16 -3.73 10.87
C GLU A 51 17.60 -3.57 9.42
N LEU A 52 16.93 -4.23 8.46
CA LEU A 52 17.16 -4.01 7.02
C LEU A 52 16.89 -2.55 6.61
N ALA A 53 15.86 -1.92 7.18
CA ALA A 53 15.58 -0.50 6.94
C ALA A 53 16.68 0.43 7.48
N ILE A 54 17.38 0.02 8.54
CA ILE A 54 18.48 0.77 9.17
C ILE A 54 19.81 0.49 8.48
N TYR A 55 19.97 -0.70 7.90
CA TYR A 55 21.23 -1.25 7.44
C TYR A 55 22.07 -0.24 6.66
N ARG A 56 23.30 -0.01 7.15
CA ARG A 56 24.26 0.99 6.64
C ARG A 56 23.57 2.30 6.25
N GLN A 57 22.85 2.89 7.20
CA GLN A 57 22.15 4.16 7.03
C GLN A 57 21.03 4.13 5.98
N GLY A 58 20.29 3.01 5.95
CA GLY A 58 19.21 2.77 4.99
C GLY A 58 19.70 2.56 3.56
N SER A 59 20.92 2.06 3.36
CA SER A 59 21.48 1.84 2.02
C SER A 59 20.63 0.89 1.19
N ILE A 60 20.00 -0.12 1.83
CA ILE A 60 19.10 -1.05 1.16
C ILE A 60 17.89 -0.31 0.56
N ILE A 61 17.21 0.50 1.37
CA ILE A 61 16.03 1.25 0.93
C ILE A 61 16.41 2.26 -0.16
N LYS A 62 17.53 2.96 0.01
CA LYS A 62 18.06 3.89 -0.99
C LYS A 62 18.38 3.18 -2.31
N ASN A 63 19.00 2.00 -2.26
CA ASN A 63 19.36 1.23 -3.44
C ASN A 63 18.12 0.74 -4.19
N LEU A 64 17.18 0.09 -3.50
CA LEU A 64 15.93 -0.40 -4.10
C LEU A 64 15.09 0.75 -4.69
N THR A 65 15.06 1.90 -4.01
CA THR A 65 14.38 3.08 -4.54
C THR A 65 15.09 3.62 -5.79
N LYS A 66 16.42 3.67 -5.79
CA LYS A 66 17.20 4.10 -6.95
C LYS A 66 16.96 3.17 -8.14
N GLN A 67 17.08 1.86 -7.96
CA GLN A 67 16.84 0.85 -9.00
C GLN A 67 15.43 0.99 -9.58
N LEU A 68 14.40 1.06 -8.72
CA LEU A 68 13.01 1.28 -9.16
C LEU A 68 12.83 2.53 -10.03
N LEU A 69 13.50 3.62 -9.67
CA LEU A 69 13.40 4.87 -10.43
C LEU A 69 14.17 4.80 -11.75
N GLN A 70 15.34 4.15 -11.77
CA GLN A 70 16.14 3.95 -12.97
C GLN A 70 15.45 3.02 -13.98
N GLU A 71 14.91 1.89 -13.52
CA GLU A 71 14.12 0.94 -14.32
C GLU A 71 12.98 1.64 -15.07
N GLN A 72 12.35 2.63 -14.43
CA GLN A 72 11.28 3.40 -15.05
C GLN A 72 11.77 4.42 -16.07
N GLU A 73 12.86 5.12 -15.77
CA GLU A 73 13.48 6.08 -16.69
C GLU A 73 13.95 5.34 -17.97
N GLU A 74 14.52 4.14 -17.82
CA GLU A 74 14.91 3.26 -18.92
C GLU A 74 13.70 2.78 -19.74
N PHE A 75 12.63 2.32 -19.07
CA PHE A 75 11.40 1.93 -19.76
C PHE A 75 10.75 3.09 -20.53
N ASP A 76 10.71 4.29 -19.93
CA ASP A 76 10.16 5.48 -20.58
C ASP A 76 10.99 5.87 -21.81
N ALA A 77 12.32 5.77 -21.71
CA ALA A 77 13.24 6.03 -22.82
C ALA A 77 13.06 5.01 -23.96
N TYR A 78 12.96 3.72 -23.64
CA TYR A 78 12.70 2.66 -24.61
C TYR A 78 11.36 2.88 -25.32
N THR A 79 10.29 3.11 -24.56
CA THR A 79 8.95 3.36 -25.12
C THR A 79 8.97 4.56 -26.05
N SER A 80 9.62 5.65 -25.64
CA SER A 80 9.76 6.86 -26.46
C SER A 80 10.53 6.59 -27.76
N ALA A 81 11.60 5.79 -27.71
CA ALA A 81 12.38 5.40 -28.87
C ALA A 81 11.57 4.52 -29.84
N CYS A 82 10.83 3.53 -29.34
CA CYS A 82 9.95 2.69 -30.15
C CYS A 82 8.86 3.52 -30.83
N LEU A 83 8.21 4.41 -30.09
CA LEU A 83 7.18 5.30 -30.62
C LEU A 83 7.72 6.19 -31.73
N LYS A 84 8.92 6.76 -31.56
CA LYS A 84 9.59 7.53 -32.60
C LYS A 84 9.85 6.68 -33.85
N SER A 85 10.39 5.47 -33.70
CA SER A 85 10.66 4.57 -34.83
C SER A 85 9.38 4.19 -35.59
N VAL A 86 8.27 3.94 -34.88
CA VAL A 86 6.97 3.64 -35.51
C VAL A 86 6.42 4.87 -36.23
N THR A 87 6.50 6.05 -35.62
CA THR A 87 6.10 7.33 -36.21
C THR A 87 6.88 7.60 -37.50
N ASP A 88 8.21 7.40 -37.48
CA ASP A 88 9.09 7.60 -38.62
C ASP A 88 8.80 6.59 -39.75
N LEU A 89 8.45 5.34 -39.43
CA LEU A 89 8.18 4.29 -40.42
C LEU A 89 6.82 4.49 -41.13
N PHE A 90 5.80 4.92 -40.40
CA PHE A 90 4.43 5.03 -40.93
C PHE A 90 4.04 6.46 -41.34
N GLY A 91 4.88 7.46 -41.08
CA GLY A 91 4.56 8.87 -41.33
C GLY A 91 3.35 9.38 -40.53
N CYS A 92 2.94 8.67 -39.48
CA CYS A 92 1.83 9.06 -38.64
C CYS A 92 2.28 10.11 -37.61
N THR A 93 1.42 11.07 -37.29
CA THR A 93 1.73 12.09 -36.28
C THR A 93 1.28 11.69 -34.88
N SER A 94 0.44 10.66 -34.73
CA SER A 94 0.04 10.13 -33.42
C SER A 94 -0.20 8.62 -33.42
N ILE A 95 -0.05 8.01 -32.23
CA ILE A 95 -0.30 6.58 -31.98
C ILE A 95 -1.78 6.23 -32.19
N GLU A 96 -2.69 7.16 -31.89
CA GLU A 96 -4.13 6.94 -31.99
C GLU A 96 -4.53 6.65 -33.44
N GLN A 97 -3.87 7.29 -34.41
CA GLN A 97 -4.09 7.07 -35.84
C GLN A 97 -3.76 5.65 -36.28
N LEU A 98 -2.82 5.00 -35.60
CA LEU A 98 -2.40 3.64 -35.96
C LEU A 98 -3.36 2.58 -35.41
N GLY A 99 -4.23 2.90 -34.46
CA GLY A 99 -5.04 1.89 -33.76
C GLY A 99 -4.20 0.83 -33.03
N LEU A 100 -2.88 1.04 -32.93
CA LEU A 100 -1.89 0.10 -32.38
C LEU A 100 -1.68 0.28 -30.87
N SER A 101 -2.59 0.91 -30.13
CA SER A 101 -2.37 1.15 -28.69
C SER A 101 -2.17 -0.16 -27.89
N SER A 102 -2.64 -1.30 -28.42
CA SER A 102 -2.45 -2.63 -27.86
C SER A 102 -1.27 -3.42 -28.45
N MET A 103 -0.62 -2.93 -29.51
CA MET A 103 0.44 -3.62 -30.25
C MET A 103 1.85 -3.07 -30.01
N ILE A 104 2.02 -2.13 -29.08
CA ILE A 104 3.35 -1.68 -28.68
C ILE A 104 4.13 -2.90 -28.19
N VAL A 105 5.15 -3.28 -28.97
CA VAL A 105 6.05 -4.39 -28.69
C VAL A 105 6.65 -4.14 -27.31
N LEU A 106 6.28 -4.98 -26.35
CA LEU A 106 6.90 -4.96 -25.05
C LEU A 106 8.40 -5.20 -25.23
N PRO A 107 9.26 -4.51 -24.45
CA PRO A 107 10.67 -4.87 -24.41
C PRO A 107 10.80 -6.38 -24.14
N PRO A 108 11.83 -7.05 -24.68
CA PRO A 108 12.01 -8.49 -24.54
C PRO A 108 11.80 -8.92 -23.08
N THR A 109 10.97 -9.93 -22.89
CA THR A 109 10.35 -10.34 -21.60
C THR A 109 11.32 -10.58 -20.45
N GLN A 110 12.59 -10.82 -20.76
CA GLN A 110 13.65 -11.04 -19.78
C GLN A 110 13.96 -9.79 -18.95
N ASP A 111 13.70 -8.58 -19.47
CA ASP A 111 13.89 -7.33 -18.73
C ASP A 111 12.70 -6.97 -17.83
N LEU A 112 11.49 -7.44 -18.14
CA LEU A 112 10.29 -7.15 -17.33
C LEU A 112 10.37 -7.75 -15.92
N GLN A 113 11.00 -8.92 -15.76
CA GLN A 113 11.24 -9.49 -14.44
C GLN A 113 12.25 -8.67 -13.63
N SER A 114 13.23 -8.05 -14.31
CA SER A 114 14.18 -7.12 -13.72
C SER A 114 13.48 -5.87 -13.20
N GLN A 115 12.69 -5.23 -14.07
CA GLN A 115 11.92 -4.01 -13.79
C GLN A 115 10.80 -4.17 -12.73
N ALA A 116 10.48 -5.40 -12.34
CA ALA A 116 9.53 -5.68 -11.28
C ALA A 116 10.22 -5.96 -9.93
N ALA A 117 11.45 -6.46 -9.92
CA ALA A 117 12.08 -6.96 -8.69
C ALA A 117 12.16 -5.88 -7.60
N SER A 118 12.59 -4.67 -7.96
CA SER A 118 12.74 -3.55 -7.01
C SER A 118 11.40 -3.11 -6.40
N ILE A 119 10.34 -2.98 -7.20
CA ILE A 119 9.01 -2.65 -6.68
C ILE A 119 8.43 -3.78 -5.84
N LEU A 120 8.58 -5.03 -6.26
CA LEU A 120 8.08 -6.19 -5.51
C LEU A 120 8.70 -6.21 -4.10
N VAL A 121 10.03 -6.06 -4.01
CA VAL A 121 10.74 -6.00 -2.74
C VAL A 121 10.33 -4.78 -1.93
N LEU A 122 10.31 -3.60 -2.53
CA LEU A 122 10.04 -2.36 -1.80
C LEU A 122 8.60 -2.34 -1.26
N SER A 123 7.60 -2.74 -2.06
CA SER A 123 6.20 -2.87 -1.64
C SER A 123 6.05 -3.90 -0.53
N ARG A 124 6.80 -5.01 -0.59
CA ARG A 124 6.79 -6.03 0.45
C ARG A 124 7.38 -5.53 1.76
N LEU A 125 8.52 -4.83 1.71
CA LEU A 125 9.13 -4.24 2.90
C LEU A 125 8.28 -3.09 3.46
N ALA A 126 7.60 -2.32 2.61
CA ALA A 126 6.70 -1.23 3.00
C ALA A 126 5.47 -1.70 3.79
N THR A 127 5.22 -3.02 3.88
CA THR A 127 4.29 -3.59 4.86
C THR A 127 4.73 -3.37 6.31
N SER A 128 5.94 -2.85 6.53
CA SER A 128 6.40 -2.26 7.79
C SER A 128 6.31 -0.74 7.75
N LYS A 129 5.64 -0.17 8.77
CA LYS A 129 5.54 1.28 8.98
C LYS A 129 6.89 1.97 8.92
N VAL A 130 7.89 1.36 9.53
CA VAL A 130 9.23 1.92 9.70
C VAL A 130 9.93 2.01 8.34
N VAL A 131 9.79 0.97 7.50
CA VAL A 131 10.33 0.99 6.13
C VAL A 131 9.62 2.05 5.31
N ALA A 132 8.29 2.04 5.28
CA ALA A 132 7.52 2.95 4.46
C ALA A 132 7.81 4.42 4.82
N GLN A 133 7.90 4.74 6.12
CA GLN A 133 8.31 6.07 6.57
C GLN A 133 9.73 6.45 6.13
N THR A 134 10.66 5.49 6.12
CA THR A 134 12.06 5.73 5.70
C THR A 134 12.14 6.06 4.20
N CYS A 135 11.36 5.34 3.37
CA CYS A 135 11.28 5.58 1.92
C CYS A 135 10.76 7.00 1.61
N LEU A 136 9.86 7.51 2.44
CA LEU A 136 9.07 8.71 2.14
C LEU A 136 9.57 9.97 2.88
N THR A 137 10.85 9.99 3.27
CA THR A 137 11.47 11.15 3.96
C THR A 137 11.84 12.29 3.02
N ASN A 138 12.14 12.00 1.75
CA ASN A 138 12.55 12.99 0.76
C ASN A 138 11.40 13.28 -0.22
N LYS A 139 10.99 14.56 -0.34
CA LYS A 139 9.86 14.97 -1.18
C LYS A 139 10.03 14.62 -2.66
N ASP A 140 11.23 14.77 -3.22
CA ASP A 140 11.49 14.43 -4.63
C ASP A 140 11.37 12.92 -4.87
N VAL A 141 11.85 12.11 -3.92
CA VAL A 141 11.66 10.66 -3.95
C VAL A 141 10.18 10.30 -3.91
N VAL A 142 9.41 10.90 -3.00
CA VAL A 142 7.96 10.66 -2.90
C VAL A 142 7.25 10.98 -4.21
N LYS A 143 7.55 12.15 -4.81
CA LYS A 143 6.98 12.59 -6.08
C LYS A 143 7.31 11.64 -7.23
N LYS A 144 8.58 11.23 -7.35
CA LYS A 144 9.01 10.26 -8.38
C LYS A 144 8.34 8.90 -8.18
N LEU A 145 8.25 8.43 -6.93
CA LEU A 145 7.63 7.16 -6.58
C LEU A 145 6.12 7.15 -6.87
N ALA A 146 5.39 8.20 -6.49
CA ALA A 146 3.95 8.31 -6.78
C ALA A 146 3.68 8.28 -8.29
N ARG A 147 4.48 9.00 -9.09
CA ARG A 147 4.37 8.98 -10.56
C ARG A 147 4.70 7.62 -11.16
N ASN A 148 5.75 6.96 -10.68
CA ASN A 148 6.13 5.61 -11.11
C ASN A 148 4.97 4.63 -10.87
N LEU A 149 4.40 4.63 -9.66
CA LEU A 149 3.27 3.77 -9.31
C LEU A 149 2.02 4.10 -10.13
N SER A 150 1.75 5.38 -10.38
CA SER A 150 0.66 5.81 -11.27
C SER A 150 0.82 5.27 -12.70
N LYS A 151 2.03 5.31 -13.25
CA LYS A 151 2.31 4.76 -14.58
C LYS A 151 2.13 3.24 -14.61
N LYS A 152 2.56 2.55 -13.56
CA LYS A 152 2.35 1.10 -13.43
C LYS A 152 0.87 0.73 -13.34
N ILE A 153 0.04 1.51 -12.64
CA ILE A 153 -1.42 1.34 -12.64
C ILE A 153 -1.98 1.46 -14.05
N ALA A 154 -1.58 2.49 -14.80
CA ALA A 154 -2.06 2.69 -16.17
C ALA A 154 -1.71 1.51 -17.10
N ARG A 155 -0.61 0.78 -16.84
CA ARG A 155 -0.24 -0.44 -17.59
C ARG A 155 -1.17 -1.63 -17.31
N ILE A 156 -1.87 -1.64 -16.18
CA ILE A 156 -2.87 -2.68 -15.88
C ILE A 156 -4.01 -2.61 -16.89
N GLU A 157 -4.35 -1.40 -17.34
CA GLU A 157 -5.43 -1.16 -18.30
C GLU A 157 -5.13 -1.81 -19.66
N THR A 158 -3.86 -1.86 -20.05
CA THR A 158 -3.40 -2.28 -21.39
C THR A 158 -3.13 -3.78 -21.54
N VAL A 159 -3.50 -4.63 -20.57
CA VAL A 159 -3.40 -6.12 -20.61
C VAL A 159 -1.97 -6.68 -20.50
N THR A 160 -0.96 -5.84 -20.34
CA THR A 160 0.45 -6.27 -20.39
C THR A 160 1.11 -6.49 -19.02
N ALA A 161 0.38 -6.26 -17.93
CA ALA A 161 0.95 -6.34 -16.58
C ALA A 161 0.98 -7.78 -16.07
N ASP A 162 2.15 -8.23 -15.61
CA ASP A 162 2.30 -9.44 -14.82
C ASP A 162 1.44 -9.37 -13.55
N SER A 163 0.79 -10.48 -13.19
CA SER A 163 -0.12 -10.57 -12.05
C SER A 163 0.51 -10.09 -10.75
N ARG A 164 1.78 -10.42 -10.52
CA ARG A 164 2.50 -10.04 -9.30
C ARG A 164 2.86 -8.56 -9.30
N ASP A 165 3.17 -7.98 -10.46
CA ASP A 165 3.42 -6.53 -10.58
C ASP A 165 2.14 -5.75 -10.22
N VAL A 166 0.96 -6.23 -10.65
CA VAL A 166 -0.33 -5.65 -10.24
C VAL A 166 -0.51 -5.68 -8.72
N VAL A 167 -0.45 -6.87 -8.13
CA VAL A 167 -0.64 -7.07 -6.69
C VAL A 167 0.32 -6.19 -5.89
N CYS A 168 1.61 -6.18 -6.25
CA CYS A 168 2.61 -5.46 -5.49
C CYS A 168 2.58 -3.94 -5.74
N THR A 169 2.16 -3.49 -6.93
CA THR A 169 1.91 -2.08 -7.18
C THR A 169 0.78 -1.57 -6.28
N LEU A 170 -0.36 -2.27 -6.27
CA LEU A 170 -1.50 -1.92 -5.42
C LEU A 170 -1.14 -1.97 -3.92
N GLN A 171 -0.44 -3.02 -3.50
CA GLN A 171 0.04 -3.15 -2.12
C GLN A 171 1.03 -2.04 -1.75
N GLY A 172 1.94 -1.67 -2.65
CA GLY A 172 2.88 -0.57 -2.48
C GLY A 172 2.16 0.76 -2.25
N ILE A 173 1.21 1.08 -3.13
CA ILE A 173 0.40 2.31 -3.03
C ILE A 173 -0.36 2.34 -1.71
N ALA A 174 -1.06 1.24 -1.35
CA ALA A 174 -1.77 1.14 -0.08
C ALA A 174 -0.84 1.41 1.11
N ASN A 175 0.32 0.77 1.15
CA ASN A 175 1.29 0.92 2.24
C ASN A 175 1.90 2.33 2.30
N PHE A 176 2.26 2.94 1.17
CA PHE A 176 2.84 4.28 1.14
C PHE A 176 1.83 5.38 1.45
N ALA A 177 0.61 5.28 0.89
CA ALA A 177 -0.50 6.15 1.24
C ALA A 177 -0.80 6.08 2.73
N HIS A 178 -0.68 4.90 3.33
CA HIS A 178 -0.90 4.70 4.75
C HIS A 178 0.20 5.32 5.61
N ALA A 179 1.45 5.21 5.16
CA ALA A 179 2.61 5.69 5.89
C ALA A 179 2.82 7.20 5.84
N SER A 180 2.34 7.89 4.80
CA SER A 180 2.73 9.27 4.53
C SER A 180 1.60 10.14 3.96
N LYS A 181 1.34 11.24 4.68
CA LYS A 181 0.54 12.36 4.17
C LYS A 181 1.14 12.95 2.89
N LEU A 182 2.47 13.07 2.82
CA LEU A 182 3.13 13.65 1.65
C LEU A 182 2.90 12.78 0.40
N PHE A 183 2.90 11.45 0.54
CA PHE A 183 2.61 10.55 -0.58
C PHE A 183 1.17 10.71 -1.07
N ARG A 184 0.19 10.81 -0.16
CA ARG A 184 -1.21 11.10 -0.55
C ARG A 184 -1.37 12.45 -1.25
N GLN A 185 -0.65 13.47 -0.80
CA GLN A 185 -0.64 14.78 -1.48
C GLN A 185 -0.05 14.70 -2.90
N GLU A 186 0.99 13.90 -3.10
CA GLU A 186 1.52 13.69 -4.45
C GLU A 186 0.58 12.84 -5.32
N MET A 187 -0.14 11.85 -4.75
CA MET A 187 -1.21 11.13 -5.45
C MET A 187 -2.30 12.10 -5.94
N GLN A 188 -2.72 13.03 -5.09
CA GLN A 188 -3.66 14.11 -5.44
C GLN A 188 -3.12 15.00 -6.54
N ALA A 189 -1.86 15.45 -6.40
CA ALA A 189 -1.24 16.38 -7.34
C ALA A 189 -1.10 15.81 -8.75
N ILE A 190 -0.97 14.49 -8.89
CA ILE A 190 -0.94 13.81 -10.19
C ILE A 190 -2.29 13.25 -10.62
N ASN A 191 -3.36 13.54 -9.87
CA ASN A 191 -4.72 13.03 -10.07
C ASN A 191 -4.72 11.50 -10.31
N MET A 192 -4.04 10.76 -9.42
CA MET A 192 -3.94 9.31 -9.56
C MET A 192 -5.35 8.69 -9.53
N ASN A 193 -5.75 8.07 -10.65
CA ASN A 193 -7.05 7.42 -10.80
C ASN A 193 -6.88 5.90 -10.86
N LEU A 194 -7.53 5.18 -9.94
CA LEU A 194 -7.46 3.72 -9.86
C LEU A 194 -8.59 3.03 -10.62
N LEU A 195 -9.69 3.74 -10.89
CA LEU A 195 -10.94 3.14 -11.35
C LEU A 195 -10.78 2.33 -12.64
N PRO A 196 -10.13 2.84 -13.71
CA PRO A 196 -10.03 2.07 -14.95
C PRO A 196 -9.22 0.79 -14.78
N ALA A 197 -8.09 0.86 -14.05
CA ALA A 197 -7.28 -0.31 -13.72
C ALA A 197 -8.05 -1.33 -12.88
N VAL A 198 -8.84 -0.90 -11.90
CA VAL A 198 -9.68 -1.78 -11.07
C VAL A 198 -10.78 -2.43 -11.90
N GLN A 199 -11.50 -1.66 -12.71
CA GLN A 199 -12.56 -2.20 -13.59
C GLN A 199 -11.99 -3.26 -14.53
N LYS A 200 -10.79 -3.02 -15.07
CA LYS A 200 -10.08 -4.00 -15.89
C LYS A 200 -9.72 -5.25 -15.11
N LEU A 201 -9.11 -5.08 -13.93
CA LEU A 201 -8.67 -6.14 -13.03
C LEU A 201 -9.81 -7.06 -12.60
N LEU A 202 -10.96 -6.48 -12.25
CA LEU A 202 -12.14 -7.19 -11.75
C LEU A 202 -13.08 -7.63 -12.89
N SER A 203 -12.77 -7.26 -14.13
CA SER A 203 -13.53 -7.72 -15.29
C SER A 203 -13.41 -9.23 -15.44
N LYS A 204 -14.48 -9.88 -15.93
CA LYS A 204 -14.48 -11.32 -16.20
C LYS A 204 -13.37 -11.76 -17.15
N HIS A 205 -12.85 -10.83 -17.97
CA HIS A 205 -11.84 -11.05 -18.99
C HIS A 205 -10.40 -11.09 -18.46
N TYR A 206 -10.17 -10.75 -17.19
CA TYR A 206 -8.85 -10.84 -16.58
C TYR A 206 -8.63 -12.27 -16.04
N PHE A 207 -8.41 -13.23 -16.95
CA PHE A 207 -8.34 -14.67 -16.64
C PHE A 207 -6.99 -15.15 -16.08
N PHE A 208 -5.98 -14.28 -16.01
CA PHE A 208 -4.60 -14.69 -15.70
C PHE A 208 -4.25 -14.69 -14.22
N LEU A 209 -5.14 -14.18 -13.36
CA LEU A 209 -4.89 -14.17 -11.91
C LEU A 209 -5.35 -15.46 -11.27
N SER A 210 -4.49 -16.03 -10.44
CA SER A 210 -4.89 -17.01 -9.44
C SER A 210 -5.86 -16.40 -8.43
N GLU A 211 -6.66 -17.23 -7.76
CA GLU A 211 -7.59 -16.77 -6.71
C GLU A 211 -6.85 -16.02 -5.58
N GLU A 212 -5.63 -16.44 -5.24
CA GLU A 212 -4.78 -15.77 -4.26
C GLU A 212 -4.37 -14.36 -4.71
N GLU A 213 -4.01 -14.18 -5.98
CA GLU A 213 -3.62 -12.87 -6.53
C GLU A 213 -4.81 -11.93 -6.66
N VAL A 214 -5.98 -12.46 -7.02
CA VAL A 214 -7.25 -11.74 -7.01
C VAL A 214 -7.57 -11.23 -5.61
N TYR A 215 -7.48 -12.11 -4.60
CA TYR A 215 -7.73 -11.72 -3.23
C TYR A 215 -6.70 -10.69 -2.75
N ALA A 216 -5.40 -10.92 -2.99
CA ALA A 216 -4.35 -9.99 -2.59
C ALA A 216 -4.53 -8.59 -3.23
N SER A 217 -5.01 -8.53 -4.47
CA SER A 217 -5.30 -7.27 -5.14
C SER A 217 -6.52 -6.56 -4.56
N THR A 218 -7.63 -7.30 -4.34
CA THR A 218 -8.85 -6.73 -3.76
C THR A 218 -8.67 -6.29 -2.30
N GLU A 219 -7.90 -7.05 -1.50
CA GLU A 219 -7.49 -6.66 -0.14
C GLU A 219 -6.64 -5.38 -0.16
N SER A 220 -5.68 -5.29 -1.08
CA SER A 220 -4.82 -4.09 -1.21
C SER A 220 -5.64 -2.85 -1.58
N LEU A 221 -6.62 -2.99 -2.48
CA LEU A 221 -7.53 -1.91 -2.86
C LEU A 221 -8.41 -1.49 -1.68
N ALA A 222 -9.01 -2.43 -0.97
CA ALA A 222 -9.83 -2.15 0.20
C ALA A 222 -9.04 -1.44 1.30
N ARG A 223 -7.77 -1.81 1.51
CA ARG A 223 -6.85 -1.13 2.45
C ARG A 223 -6.47 0.27 2.02
N LEU A 224 -6.30 0.49 0.71
CA LEU A 224 -6.04 1.82 0.18
C LEU A 224 -7.26 2.71 0.41
N ILE A 225 -8.44 2.25 0.04
CA ILE A 225 -9.72 2.92 0.30
C ILE A 225 -9.88 3.27 1.80
N GLU A 226 -9.66 2.30 2.68
CA GLU A 226 -9.70 2.48 4.13
C GLU A 226 -8.70 3.56 4.60
N THR A 227 -7.49 3.52 4.07
CA THR A 227 -6.46 4.51 4.38
C THR A 227 -6.85 5.92 3.96
N LEU A 228 -7.41 6.07 2.75
CA LEU A 228 -7.85 7.36 2.23
C LEU A 228 -9.06 7.90 3.00
N ALA A 229 -9.99 7.02 3.38
CA ALA A 229 -11.17 7.37 4.17
C ALA A 229 -10.80 7.75 5.62
N LEU A 230 -9.81 7.10 6.23
CA LEU A 230 -9.36 7.46 7.58
C LEU A 230 -8.62 8.79 7.62
N SER A 231 -7.88 9.11 6.56
CA SER A 231 -7.02 10.29 6.46
C SER A 231 -7.83 11.52 6.02
N SER A 232 -7.96 12.51 6.91
CA SER A 232 -8.78 13.71 6.63
C SER A 232 -8.31 14.49 5.40
N ASP A 233 -7.02 14.44 5.08
CA ASP A 233 -6.42 15.11 3.92
C ASP A 233 -6.74 14.46 2.57
N SER A 234 -7.42 13.31 2.53
CA SER A 234 -7.72 12.59 1.28
C SER A 234 -9.18 12.23 1.07
N ARG A 235 -10.07 12.45 2.05
CA ARG A 235 -11.46 11.95 1.99
C ARG A 235 -12.30 12.57 0.87
N VAL A 236 -12.16 13.87 0.66
CA VAL A 236 -12.91 14.57 -0.39
C VAL A 236 -12.37 14.16 -1.75
N TRP A 237 -11.05 14.20 -1.90
CA TRP A 237 -10.37 13.78 -3.11
C TRP A 237 -10.74 12.37 -3.56
N MET A 238 -10.79 11.39 -2.66
CA MET A 238 -11.16 10.01 -3.03
C MET A 238 -12.61 9.89 -3.56
N ILE A 239 -13.50 10.78 -3.13
CA ILE A 239 -14.87 10.85 -3.67
C ILE A 239 -14.81 11.43 -5.10
N ASP A 240 -14.06 12.50 -5.29
CA ASP A 240 -13.91 13.19 -6.58
C ASP A 240 -13.20 12.32 -7.63
N THR A 241 -12.26 11.45 -7.22
CA THR A 241 -11.54 10.53 -8.12
C THR A 241 -12.29 9.24 -8.42
N GLY A 242 -13.47 9.04 -7.82
CA GLY A 242 -14.32 7.89 -8.08
C GLY A 242 -13.92 6.60 -7.33
N ASP A 243 -13.27 6.71 -6.17
CA ASP A 243 -12.96 5.53 -5.34
C ASP A 243 -14.22 4.88 -4.75
N LEU A 244 -15.36 5.55 -4.75
CA LEU A 244 -16.64 4.96 -4.38
C LEU A 244 -17.13 3.96 -5.44
N GLN A 245 -16.84 4.20 -6.71
CA GLN A 245 -17.09 3.28 -7.80
C GLN A 245 -16.16 2.06 -7.67
N VAL A 246 -14.90 2.27 -7.26
CA VAL A 246 -13.98 1.17 -6.89
C VAL A 246 -14.59 0.30 -5.79
N MET A 247 -15.17 0.90 -4.73
CA MET A 247 -15.87 0.11 -3.69
C MET A 247 -17.03 -0.71 -4.27
N THR A 248 -17.84 -0.14 -5.17
CA THR A 248 -18.95 -0.90 -5.80
C THR A 248 -18.47 -2.08 -6.64
N GLU A 249 -17.34 -1.91 -7.33
CA GLU A 249 -16.71 -3.01 -8.06
C GLU A 249 -16.24 -4.11 -7.11
N LEU A 250 -15.69 -3.74 -5.94
CA LEU A 250 -15.33 -4.71 -4.90
C LEU A 250 -16.55 -5.42 -4.29
N PHE A 251 -17.67 -4.73 -4.09
CA PHE A 251 -18.92 -5.34 -3.62
C PHE A 251 -19.52 -6.31 -4.64
N ARG A 252 -19.45 -5.95 -5.92
CA ARG A 252 -19.93 -6.79 -7.03
C ARG A 252 -19.09 -8.04 -7.22
N PHE A 253 -17.84 -8.03 -6.77
CA PHE A 253 -16.90 -9.09 -7.09
C PHE A 253 -17.22 -10.40 -6.34
N GLU A 254 -17.53 -11.45 -7.11
CA GLU A 254 -18.03 -12.73 -6.57
C GLU A 254 -16.97 -13.83 -6.43
N ARG A 255 -15.76 -13.68 -7.00
CA ARG A 255 -14.76 -14.75 -7.09
C ARG A 255 -13.88 -15.07 -5.86
N PRO A 256 -14.03 -14.52 -4.64
CA PRO A 256 -13.20 -15.02 -3.54
C PRO A 256 -13.53 -16.49 -3.25
N ALA A 257 -12.52 -17.36 -3.26
CA ALA A 257 -12.66 -18.78 -2.94
C ALA A 257 -13.08 -18.99 -1.48
N ASN A 258 -12.68 -18.07 -0.60
CA ASN A 258 -12.95 -18.12 0.82
C ASN A 258 -13.96 -17.03 1.23
N LYS A 259 -15.06 -17.45 1.85
CA LYS A 259 -16.10 -16.55 2.38
C LYS A 259 -15.55 -15.52 3.38
N ALA A 260 -14.60 -15.92 4.23
CA ALA A 260 -14.01 -15.03 5.23
C ALA A 260 -13.16 -13.90 4.61
N GLU A 261 -12.48 -14.20 3.51
CA GLU A 261 -11.68 -13.22 2.75
C GLU A 261 -12.58 -12.18 2.09
N LYS A 262 -13.70 -12.64 1.50
CA LYS A 262 -14.73 -11.75 0.97
C LYS A 262 -15.32 -10.85 2.06
N GLU A 263 -15.63 -11.42 3.21
CA GLU A 263 -16.17 -10.71 4.37
C GLU A 263 -15.23 -9.61 4.86
N ASP A 264 -13.90 -9.81 4.85
CA ASP A 264 -12.92 -8.79 5.24
C ASP A 264 -12.91 -7.60 4.28
N VAL A 265 -12.87 -7.85 2.96
CA VAL A 265 -12.87 -6.80 1.93
C VAL A 265 -14.14 -5.94 2.02
N ILE A 266 -15.31 -6.59 2.12
CA ILE A 266 -16.60 -5.88 2.21
C ILE A 266 -16.66 -5.07 3.49
N SER A 267 -16.23 -5.66 4.60
CA SER A 267 -16.19 -5.01 5.91
C SER A 267 -15.36 -3.74 5.86
N ARG A 268 -14.12 -3.78 5.33
CA ARG A 268 -13.25 -2.60 5.16
C ARG A 268 -13.91 -1.50 4.33
N CYS A 269 -14.56 -1.84 3.22
CA CYS A 269 -15.26 -0.88 2.38
C CYS A 269 -16.46 -0.25 3.13
N ALA A 270 -17.25 -1.06 3.84
CA ALA A 270 -18.35 -0.58 4.68
C ALA A 270 -17.85 0.37 5.79
N PHE A 271 -16.76 0.03 6.47
CA PHE A 271 -16.15 0.91 7.48
C PHE A 271 -15.68 2.23 6.88
N SER A 272 -15.10 2.18 5.68
CA SER A 272 -14.64 3.36 4.95
C SER A 272 -15.81 4.30 4.65
N LEU A 273 -16.94 3.76 4.19
CA LEU A 273 -18.18 4.51 3.98
C LEU A 273 -18.66 5.19 5.27
N LEU A 274 -18.72 4.47 6.40
CA LEU A 274 -19.11 5.07 7.68
C LEU A 274 -18.21 6.24 8.05
N ARG A 275 -16.90 6.10 7.81
CA ARG A 275 -15.96 7.17 8.10
C ARG A 275 -16.17 8.41 7.23
N LEU A 276 -16.55 8.23 5.97
CA LEU A 276 -16.90 9.33 5.07
C LEU A 276 -18.19 10.03 5.54
N LEU A 277 -19.21 9.28 5.95
CA LEU A 277 -20.49 9.82 6.45
C LEU A 277 -20.34 10.70 7.71
N GLU A 278 -19.28 10.52 8.51
CA GLU A 278 -19.00 11.34 9.68
C GLU A 278 -18.49 12.75 9.34
N SER A 279 -18.03 12.98 8.10
CA SER A 279 -17.54 14.28 7.63
C SER A 279 -18.61 15.02 6.85
N LYS A 280 -19.02 16.22 7.32
CA LYS A 280 -20.04 17.04 6.63
C LYS A 280 -19.66 17.35 5.18
N GLU A 281 -18.39 17.68 4.96
CA GLU A 281 -17.86 17.98 3.62
C GLU A 281 -17.94 16.74 2.70
N CYS A 282 -17.59 15.56 3.21
CA CYS A 282 -17.70 14.32 2.46
C CYS A 282 -19.16 13.95 2.21
N LEU A 283 -20.05 14.15 3.19
CA LEU A 283 -21.46 13.86 3.05
C LEU A 283 -22.10 14.71 1.94
N GLN A 284 -21.78 16.01 1.91
CA GLN A 284 -22.19 16.90 0.84
C GLN A 284 -21.68 16.40 -0.52
N LYS A 285 -20.39 16.06 -0.61
CA LYS A 285 -19.79 15.52 -1.83
C LYS A 285 -20.42 14.20 -2.29
N MET A 286 -20.73 13.31 -1.36
CA MET A 286 -21.41 12.05 -1.67
C MET A 286 -22.83 12.27 -2.22
N ARG A 287 -23.53 13.31 -1.77
CA ARG A 287 -24.84 13.69 -2.34
C ARG A 287 -24.71 14.29 -3.73
N GLU A 288 -23.73 15.19 -3.93
CA GLU A 288 -23.42 15.78 -5.24
C GLU A 288 -23.10 14.70 -6.28
N SER A 289 -22.42 13.62 -5.88
CA SER A 289 -22.04 12.50 -6.76
C SER A 289 -23.07 11.36 -6.82
N ASP A 290 -24.29 11.57 -6.30
CA ASP A 290 -25.37 10.57 -6.25
C ASP A 290 -24.94 9.18 -5.75
N VAL A 291 -24.16 9.17 -4.66
CA VAL A 291 -23.62 7.94 -4.07
C VAL A 291 -24.73 7.02 -3.55
N PHE A 292 -25.90 7.57 -3.23
CA PHE A 292 -27.05 6.78 -2.81
C PHE A 292 -27.48 5.81 -3.91
N SER A 293 -27.71 6.31 -5.14
CA SER A 293 -28.08 5.47 -6.27
C SER A 293 -26.99 4.45 -6.60
N LEU A 294 -25.72 4.86 -6.50
CA LEU A 294 -24.57 3.99 -6.72
C LEU A 294 -24.52 2.79 -5.76
N LEU A 295 -24.84 2.99 -4.47
CA LEU A 295 -24.73 1.95 -3.44
C LEU A 295 -26.02 1.14 -3.23
N LYS A 296 -27.19 1.64 -3.67
CA LYS A 296 -28.50 1.00 -3.49
C LYS A 296 -28.56 -0.49 -3.88
N PRO A 297 -27.95 -0.94 -5.00
CA PRO A 297 -27.94 -2.36 -5.35
C PRO A 297 -27.28 -3.27 -4.31
N TYR A 298 -26.44 -2.72 -3.44
CA TYR A 298 -25.67 -3.45 -2.43
C TYR A 298 -26.23 -3.28 -1.00
N SER A 299 -27.39 -2.65 -0.86
CA SER A 299 -28.07 -2.43 0.42
C SER A 299 -28.19 -3.69 1.28
N SER A 300 -28.68 -4.79 0.71
CA SER A 300 -28.81 -6.07 1.40
C SER A 300 -27.47 -6.67 1.81
N LEU A 301 -26.45 -6.57 0.94
CA LEU A 301 -25.10 -7.01 1.25
C LEU A 301 -24.57 -6.27 2.48
N LEU A 302 -24.65 -4.93 2.45
CA LEU A 302 -24.16 -4.08 3.53
C LEU A 302 -24.89 -4.35 4.86
N ASP A 303 -26.21 -4.50 4.84
CA ASP A 303 -26.99 -4.83 6.05
C ASP A 303 -26.70 -6.24 6.59
N ASN A 304 -26.43 -7.22 5.72
CA ASN A 304 -26.06 -8.57 6.15
C ASN A 304 -24.71 -8.56 6.90
N HIS A 305 -23.75 -7.73 6.47
CA HIS A 305 -22.45 -7.60 7.15
C HIS A 305 -22.51 -6.66 8.36
N THR A 306 -23.35 -5.65 8.34
CA THR A 306 -23.52 -4.69 9.41
C THR A 306 -25.00 -4.34 9.56
N PRO A 307 -25.73 -4.99 10.48
CA PRO A 307 -27.16 -4.76 10.62
C PRO A 307 -27.49 -3.28 10.81
N ARG A 308 -28.47 -2.79 10.04
CA ARG A 308 -28.95 -1.38 10.02
C ARG A 308 -27.98 -0.39 9.36
N PHE A 309 -26.89 -0.85 8.76
CA PHE A 309 -25.96 -0.02 8.01
C PHE A 309 -26.67 0.79 6.92
N TRP A 310 -27.47 0.12 6.09
CA TRP A 310 -28.11 0.75 4.95
C TRP A 310 -29.07 1.85 5.41
N SER A 311 -29.90 1.56 6.41
CA SER A 311 -30.80 2.56 6.98
C SER A 311 -30.05 3.77 7.52
N HIS A 312 -28.85 3.60 8.09
CA HIS A 312 -28.04 4.72 8.57
C HIS A 312 -27.50 5.56 7.41
N LEU A 313 -26.95 4.90 6.38
CA LEU A 313 -26.43 5.53 5.18
C LEU A 313 -27.51 6.29 4.42
N GLU A 314 -28.67 5.66 4.21
CA GLU A 314 -29.83 6.25 3.56
C GLU A 314 -30.29 7.52 4.29
N ASN A 315 -30.49 7.44 5.61
CA ASN A 315 -30.87 8.60 6.40
C ASN A 315 -29.83 9.72 6.33
N LYS A 316 -28.53 9.41 6.42
CA LYS A 316 -27.47 10.42 6.31
C LYS A 316 -27.44 11.10 4.94
N LEU A 317 -27.63 10.34 3.86
CA LEU A 317 -27.55 10.90 2.50
C LEU A 317 -28.83 11.66 2.12
N LEU A 318 -30.01 11.23 2.56
CA LEU A 318 -31.29 11.81 2.14
C LEU A 318 -31.88 12.85 3.11
N ASP A 319 -31.53 12.80 4.40
CA ASP A 319 -32.08 13.68 5.42
C ASP A 319 -30.99 14.58 6.04
N ASP A 320 -31.03 15.87 5.71
CA ASP A 320 -30.14 16.90 6.27
C ASP A 320 -30.30 17.10 7.77
N ALA A 321 -31.47 16.80 8.34
CA ALA A 321 -31.73 16.91 9.77
C ALA A 321 -31.22 15.69 10.55
N TYR A 322 -30.78 14.63 9.88
CA TYR A 322 -30.37 13.40 10.53
C TYR A 322 -28.97 13.53 11.18
N ASP A 323 -28.95 13.88 12.46
CA ASP A 323 -27.71 14.06 13.24
C ASP A 323 -27.40 12.89 14.20
N LYS A 324 -28.05 11.73 14.04
CA LYS A 324 -27.75 10.59 14.92
C LYS A 324 -26.29 10.17 14.79
N ASN A 325 -25.65 9.99 15.95
CA ASN A 325 -24.28 9.52 16.01
C ASN A 325 -24.22 8.04 15.62
N LEU A 326 -23.15 7.63 14.92
CA LEU A 326 -22.90 6.24 14.55
C LEU A 326 -23.05 5.28 15.74
N LYS A 327 -22.63 5.71 16.94
CA LYS A 327 -22.71 4.93 18.19
C LYS A 327 -24.13 4.58 18.62
N GLU A 328 -25.12 5.41 18.28
CA GLU A 328 -26.53 5.20 18.63
C GLU A 328 -27.19 4.22 17.68
N VAL A 329 -26.80 4.26 16.41
CA VAL A 329 -27.46 3.50 15.33
C VAL A 329 -26.89 2.09 15.23
N LEU A 330 -25.59 1.93 15.50
CA LEU A 330 -24.88 0.66 15.50
C LEU A 330 -24.28 0.36 16.89
N PRO A 331 -25.09 -0.05 17.89
CA PRO A 331 -24.58 -0.39 19.22
C PRO A 331 -23.63 -1.59 19.19
N SER A 332 -23.87 -2.55 18.29
CA SER A 332 -22.98 -3.70 18.04
C SER A 332 -21.59 -3.31 17.55
N PHE A 333 -21.41 -2.07 17.08
CA PHE A 333 -20.12 -1.52 16.67
C PHE A 333 -19.30 -0.95 17.85
N GLN A 334 -19.82 -0.94 19.09
CA GLN A 334 -19.11 -0.35 20.23
C GLN A 334 -17.89 -1.17 20.65
N GLY A 335 -16.70 -0.62 20.38
CA GLY A 335 -15.47 -0.74 21.19
C GLY A 335 -14.77 -2.10 21.28
N SER A 336 -15.42 -3.20 20.95
CA SER A 336 -14.88 -4.56 21.05
C SER A 336 -14.57 -5.19 19.70
N HIS A 337 -15.18 -4.72 18.59
CA HIS A 337 -14.90 -5.31 17.29
C HIS A 337 -13.41 -5.13 16.96
N PRO A 338 -12.64 -6.21 16.75
CA PRO A 338 -11.20 -6.14 16.49
C PRO A 338 -10.86 -5.16 15.37
N VAL A 339 -11.73 -5.09 14.34
CA VAL A 339 -11.56 -4.18 13.21
C VAL A 339 -11.57 -2.71 13.63
N TRP A 340 -12.37 -2.28 14.61
CA TRP A 340 -12.32 -0.88 15.09
C TRP A 340 -11.06 -0.54 15.86
N LYS A 341 -10.52 -1.51 16.61
CA LYS A 341 -9.25 -1.34 17.33
C LYS A 341 -8.07 -1.31 16.36
N SER A 342 -8.10 -2.12 15.30
CA SER A 342 -7.12 -2.07 14.21
C SER A 342 -7.31 -0.83 13.33
N LEU A 343 -8.52 -0.32 13.14
CA LEU A 343 -8.76 0.92 12.38
C LEU A 343 -8.14 2.15 13.04
N ARG A 344 -8.17 2.23 14.39
CA ARG A 344 -7.54 3.34 15.12
C ARG A 344 -6.02 3.31 15.10
N ARG A 345 -5.43 2.14 14.83
CA ARG A 345 -3.98 1.94 14.83
C ARG A 345 -3.60 1.46 13.45
N ALA A 346 -3.07 2.36 12.64
CA ALA A 346 -2.42 2.08 11.36
C ALA A 346 -1.72 0.69 11.32
N ASP A 347 -2.46 -0.38 10.99
CA ASP A 347 -2.04 -1.76 11.20
C ASP A 347 -1.33 -2.23 9.93
N PHE A 348 -0.07 -1.82 9.87
CA PHE A 348 0.92 -2.42 9.02
C PHE A 348 1.00 -3.93 9.31
N ALA A 349 1.07 -4.74 8.26
CA ALA A 349 1.08 -6.20 8.42
C ALA A 349 2.31 -6.65 9.24
N VAL A 350 3.42 -5.92 9.13
CA VAL A 350 4.60 -6.07 9.98
C VAL A 350 4.49 -5.08 11.14
N PRO A 351 4.29 -5.57 12.38
CA PRO A 351 4.16 -4.68 13.54
C PRO A 351 5.48 -3.96 13.80
N THR A 352 5.41 -2.79 14.42
CA THR A 352 6.60 -2.13 14.93
C THR A 352 7.01 -2.76 16.26
N VAL A 353 8.26 -3.20 16.37
CA VAL A 353 8.80 -3.85 17.57
C VAL A 353 9.98 -3.09 18.16
N CYS A 354 10.30 -3.40 19.42
CA CYS A 354 11.51 -2.89 20.06
C CYS A 354 12.75 -3.49 19.35
N SER A 355 13.70 -2.62 19.00
CA SER A 355 14.92 -3.02 18.28
C SER A 355 15.90 -3.82 19.15
N TRP A 356 15.81 -3.79 20.48
CA TRP A 356 16.63 -4.65 21.33
C TRP A 356 16.23 -6.12 21.16
N GLY A 357 17.23 -6.98 20.89
CA GLY A 357 17.06 -8.36 20.45
C GLY A 357 16.28 -9.28 21.41
N ASP A 358 16.35 -9.01 22.71
CA ASP A 358 15.74 -9.84 23.75
C ASP A 358 14.38 -9.31 24.23
N CYS A 359 13.89 -8.22 23.64
CA CYS A 359 12.57 -7.67 23.94
C CYS A 359 11.49 -8.28 23.04
N THR A 360 10.29 -8.50 23.56
CA THR A 360 9.13 -8.98 22.79
C THR A 360 8.02 -7.94 22.65
N ALA A 361 8.28 -6.69 23.06
CA ALA A 361 7.29 -5.62 23.04
C ALA A 361 6.87 -5.25 21.60
N LEU A 362 5.55 -5.18 21.40
CA LEU A 362 4.89 -4.70 20.19
C LEU A 362 4.29 -3.31 20.44
N GLU A 363 4.47 -2.36 19.53
CA GLU A 363 3.92 -1.00 19.68
C GLU A 363 2.38 -1.00 19.67
N SER A 364 1.74 -1.95 18.97
CA SER A 364 0.29 -2.12 18.99
C SER A 364 -0.23 -2.67 20.31
N ALA A 365 0.58 -3.36 21.11
CA ALA A 365 0.17 -3.86 22.42
C ALA A 365 0.42 -2.85 23.54
N SER A 366 1.36 -1.92 23.36
CA SER A 366 1.68 -0.92 24.37
C SER A 366 0.67 0.23 24.39
N THR A 367 0.42 0.76 25.58
CA THR A 367 -0.32 2.02 25.76
C THR A 367 0.54 3.23 25.41
N THR A 368 1.87 3.07 25.47
CA THR A 368 2.85 4.10 25.17
C THR A 368 3.46 3.89 23.78
N ALA A 369 3.60 4.97 23.02
CA ALA A 369 4.33 4.94 21.75
C ALA A 369 5.82 4.64 21.99
N PHE A 370 6.45 3.90 21.08
CA PHE A 370 7.87 3.62 21.20
C PHE A 370 8.69 4.87 20.92
N SER A 371 9.70 5.11 21.74
CA SER A 371 10.69 6.14 21.48
C SER A 371 11.49 5.81 20.22
N LYS A 372 11.81 6.83 19.42
CA LYS A 372 12.61 6.70 18.20
C LYS A 372 14.07 7.00 18.50
N CYS A 373 15.00 6.32 17.82
CA CYS A 373 16.39 6.74 17.83
C CYS A 373 16.50 8.18 17.30
N GLY A 374 17.07 9.09 18.10
CA GLY A 374 17.19 10.51 17.72
C GLY A 374 18.11 10.80 16.53
N ARG A 375 18.88 9.81 16.07
CA ARG A 375 19.76 9.95 14.89
C ARG A 375 19.06 9.47 13.62
N CYS A 376 18.75 8.18 13.52
CA CYS A 376 18.12 7.64 12.31
C CYS A 376 16.59 7.78 12.27
N GLY A 377 15.91 7.93 13.41
CA GLY A 377 14.44 7.93 13.49
C GLY A 377 13.78 6.56 13.21
N VAL A 378 14.55 5.58 12.74
CA VAL A 378 14.08 4.26 12.29
C VAL A 378 13.99 3.27 13.44
N ALA A 379 15.06 3.10 14.24
CA ALA A 379 15.05 2.19 15.39
C ALA A 379 14.06 2.64 16.47
N ARG A 380 13.39 1.68 17.11
CA ARG A 380 12.30 1.90 18.07
C ARG A 380 12.58 1.21 19.40
N TYR A 381 12.27 1.88 20.50
CA TYR A 381 12.53 1.38 21.84
C TYR A 381 11.35 1.65 22.77
N CYS A 382 10.91 0.62 23.49
CA CYS A 382 9.91 0.76 24.53
C CYS A 382 10.45 1.42 25.81
N SER A 383 11.78 1.53 25.95
CA SER A 383 12.45 2.18 27.10
C SER A 383 13.82 2.73 26.72
N LYS A 384 14.38 3.64 27.54
CA LYS A 384 15.75 4.19 27.33
C LYS A 384 16.83 3.14 27.60
N GLU A 385 16.54 2.19 28.48
CA GLU A 385 17.41 1.09 28.87
C GLU A 385 17.65 0.17 27.66
N HIS A 386 16.58 -0.18 26.93
CA HIS A 386 16.71 -0.98 25.70
C HIS A 386 17.50 -0.26 24.60
N GLN A 387 17.40 1.08 24.53
CA GLN A 387 18.23 1.86 23.63
C GLN A 387 19.71 1.75 24.00
N LYS A 388 20.07 1.88 25.28
CA LYS A 388 21.46 1.74 25.75
C LYS A 388 22.01 0.34 25.45
N LEU A 389 21.23 -0.71 25.70
CA LEU A 389 21.61 -2.10 25.43
C LEU A 389 21.79 -2.39 23.94
N HIS A 390 20.93 -1.83 23.09
CA HIS A 390 21.04 -2.00 21.64
C HIS A 390 22.15 -1.15 20.99
N TRP A 391 22.53 -0.03 21.61
CA TRP A 391 23.42 0.96 21.01
C TRP A 391 24.75 0.41 20.45
N PRO A 392 25.49 -0.50 21.13
CA PRO A 392 26.76 -1.03 20.61
C PRO A 392 26.65 -1.71 19.25
N ALA A 393 25.53 -2.42 18.99
CA ALA A 393 25.23 -3.02 17.70
C ALA A 393 24.68 -1.98 16.71
N HIS A 394 23.69 -1.19 17.16
CA HIS A 394 22.99 -0.22 16.33
C HIS A 394 23.91 0.86 15.73
N LYS A 395 24.90 1.34 16.49
CA LYS A 395 25.78 2.46 16.06
C LYS A 395 26.56 2.17 14.78
N LYS A 396 26.72 0.90 14.38
CA LYS A 396 27.37 0.49 13.13
C LYS A 396 26.54 0.81 11.89
N HIS A 397 25.22 0.80 12.02
CA HIS A 397 24.28 1.04 10.92
C HIS A 397 23.52 2.36 11.06
N CYS A 398 23.60 3.01 12.22
CA CYS A 398 22.96 4.29 12.48
C CYS A 398 23.62 5.45 11.71
N LEU A 399 22.88 6.54 11.49
CA LEU A 399 23.43 7.78 10.94
C LEU A 399 24.51 8.37 11.87
N SER A 400 25.53 8.95 11.25
CA SER A 400 26.47 9.79 11.98
C SER A 400 25.75 11.05 12.50
N LYS A 401 26.34 11.69 13.52
CA LYS A 401 25.77 12.92 14.09
C LYS A 401 25.69 14.05 13.05
N ALA A 402 26.61 14.08 12.08
CA ALA A 402 26.67 15.06 11.01
C ALA A 402 25.57 14.87 9.95
N GLU A 403 25.22 13.62 9.63
CA GLU A 403 24.16 13.33 8.65
C GLU A 403 22.77 13.58 9.21
N ALA A 404 22.58 13.39 10.52
CA ALA A 404 21.28 13.57 11.18
C ALA A 404 20.78 15.02 11.17
N SER A 405 21.66 16.01 11.01
CA SER A 405 21.27 17.44 10.95
C SER A 405 20.69 17.87 9.61
N PHE A 406 20.83 17.08 8.54
CA PHE A 406 20.35 17.45 7.20
C PHE A 406 18.92 16.98 6.90
N GLY A 407 18.35 16.11 7.73
CA GLY A 407 17.01 15.52 7.53
C GLY A 407 15.91 16.10 8.40
N LYS A 408 16.11 17.27 9.02
CA LYS A 408 15.12 17.96 9.84
C LYS A 408 14.50 19.14 9.13
#